data_AF-A0A367JN27-F1
#
_entry.id   AF-A0A367JN27-F1
#
_cell.length_a   1.000
_cell.length_b   1.000
_cell.length_c   1.000
_cell.angle_alpha   90.00
_cell.angle_beta   90.00
_cell.angle_gamma   90.00
#
_symmetry.space_group_name_H-M   'P 1'
#
loop_
_entity.id
_entity.type
_entity.pdbx_description
1 polymer ?
#
loop_
_entity_poly.entity_id
_entity_poly.type
_entity_poly.pdbx_seq_one_letter_code
_entity_poly.pdbx_strand_id
1 'polypeptide(L)'
;MGNKSSVVLDDFFIDFRRRLDDQDSLPPSSTVLYFDETSEAVQDAIFYAKLTRTSNCRPSYDKLNCPFCKEILPDGYVVQTYGNNPLGITGYIAVSEQKKSIYVLVRGASSFRNKIVFGKDELVPHPFIPRARAQI
;
A
#
# COMPACT_ATOMS: atom_id res chain seq x y z
N MET A 1 -32.28 42.61 1.44
CA MET A 1 -30.96 43.03 0.92
C MET A 1 -29.92 42.31 1.75
N GLY A 2 -29.55 41.07 1.44
CA GLY A 2 -28.83 40.68 0.22
C GLY A 2 -27.40 40.37 0.66
N ASN A 3 -27.25 39.27 1.42
CA ASN A 3 -26.01 38.85 2.06
C ASN A 3 -24.99 38.52 0.96
N LYS A 4 -23.82 39.19 0.96
CA LYS A 4 -22.80 39.01 -0.06
C LYS A 4 -22.22 37.60 0.04
N SER A 5 -22.45 36.86 -1.04
CA SER A 5 -21.93 35.56 -1.42
C SER A 5 -20.48 35.33 -0.97
N SER A 6 -20.29 34.55 0.10
CA SER A 6 -19.10 33.71 0.24
C SER A 6 -19.28 32.56 -0.74
N VAL A 7 -18.82 32.76 -1.98
CA VAL A 7 -18.84 31.73 -3.01
C VAL A 7 -17.96 30.59 -2.54
N VAL A 8 -18.65 29.56 -2.06
CA VAL A 8 -18.31 28.14 -1.99
C VAL A 8 -17.05 27.80 -2.81
N LEU A 9 -15.89 27.85 -2.15
CA LEU A 9 -14.63 27.32 -2.67
C LEU A 9 -14.31 25.93 -2.07
N ASP A 10 -15.11 25.46 -1.11
CA ASP A 10 -14.87 24.22 -0.38
C ASP A 10 -15.38 22.96 -1.11
N ASP A 11 -16.25 23.11 -2.11
CA ASP A 11 -16.85 21.95 -2.81
C ASP A 11 -16.07 21.50 -4.05
N PHE A 12 -14.97 22.18 -4.42
CA PHE A 12 -14.20 21.83 -5.62
C PHE A 12 -13.34 20.55 -5.45
N PHE A 13 -13.24 20.03 -4.23
CA PHE A 13 -12.51 18.79 -3.91
C PHE A 13 -13.41 17.63 -3.47
N ILE A 14 -14.73 17.70 -3.70
CA ILE A 14 -15.60 16.53 -3.61
C ILE A 14 -15.41 15.69 -4.88
N ASP A 15 -14.17 15.25 -5.05
CA ASP A 15 -13.80 14.15 -5.92
C ASP A 15 -14.36 12.87 -5.30
N PHE A 16 -14.49 11.79 -6.06
CA PHE A 16 -15.08 10.50 -5.63
C PHE A 16 -14.30 9.75 -4.52
N ARG A 17 -13.51 10.48 -3.74
CA ARG A 17 -12.59 10.01 -2.71
C ARG A 17 -13.29 10.11 -1.36
N ARG A 18 -13.34 8.98 -0.65
CA ARG A 18 -13.83 8.94 0.74
C ARG A 18 -13.19 10.08 1.53
N ARG A 19 -14.01 10.88 2.22
CA ARG A 19 -13.53 11.84 3.21
C ARG A 19 -12.76 11.04 4.26
N LEU A 20 -11.48 11.36 4.44
CA LEU A 20 -10.63 10.69 5.43
C LEU A 20 -11.06 11.01 6.87
N ASP A 21 -11.86 12.06 7.04
CA ASP A 21 -12.36 12.57 8.31
C ASP A 21 -13.82 12.17 8.60
N ASP A 22 -14.49 11.47 7.67
CA ASP A 22 -15.84 10.95 7.90
C ASP A 22 -15.77 9.72 8.81
N GLN A 23 -16.25 9.89 10.04
CA GLN A 23 -16.54 8.77 10.95
C GLN A 23 -17.81 8.00 10.54
N ASP A 24 -18.44 8.35 9.42
CA ASP A 24 -19.63 7.65 8.91
C ASP A 24 -19.22 6.30 8.32
N SER A 25 -19.22 5.33 9.23
CA SER A 25 -18.89 3.94 9.09
C SER A 25 -19.54 3.31 7.86
N LEU A 26 -18.74 2.55 7.11
CA LEU A 26 -19.23 1.52 6.20
C LEU A 26 -20.37 0.74 6.85
N PRO A 27 -21.40 0.31 6.09
CA PRO A 27 -22.48 -0.50 6.65
C PRO A 27 -21.88 -1.66 7.44
N PRO A 28 -22.36 -1.93 8.67
CA PRO A 28 -21.77 -2.93 9.54
C PRO A 28 -21.71 -4.27 8.81
N SER A 29 -20.53 -4.88 8.79
CA SER A 29 -20.34 -6.18 8.18
C SER A 29 -21.29 -7.20 8.82
N SER A 30 -21.89 -8.06 8.01
CA SER A 30 -22.73 -9.16 8.49
C SER A 30 -21.95 -10.17 9.35
N THR A 31 -20.62 -10.14 9.29
CA THR A 31 -19.73 -10.95 10.13
C THR A 31 -18.51 -10.13 10.52
N VAL A 32 -18.24 -10.05 11.81
CA VAL A 32 -17.02 -9.46 12.37
C VAL A 32 -16.30 -10.55 13.14
N LEU A 33 -15.08 -10.86 12.72
CA LEU A 33 -14.18 -11.76 13.44
C LEU A 33 -13.25 -10.91 14.31
N TYR A 34 -13.19 -11.23 15.59
CA TYR A 34 -12.28 -10.58 16.53
C TYR A 34 -11.06 -11.47 16.70
N PHE A 35 -9.89 -10.90 16.49
CA PHE A 35 -8.61 -11.55 16.69
C PHE A 35 -7.87 -10.82 17.81
N ASP A 36 -7.29 -11.58 18.73
CA ASP A 36 -6.38 -11.01 19.72
C ASP A 36 -4.99 -10.76 19.10
N GLU A 37 -4.18 -9.93 19.77
CA GLU A 37 -2.82 -9.61 19.31
C GLU A 37 -1.90 -10.83 19.31
N THR A 38 -2.22 -11.86 20.08
CA THR A 38 -1.43 -13.11 20.17
C THR A 38 -1.75 -14.11 19.08
N SER A 39 -2.83 -13.89 18.32
CA SER A 39 -3.30 -14.82 17.31
C SER A 39 -2.29 -14.91 16.17
N GLU A 40 -2.11 -16.13 15.66
CA GLU A 40 -1.17 -16.41 14.57
C GLU A 40 -1.48 -15.55 13.34
N ALA A 41 -2.77 -15.37 13.03
CA ALA A 41 -3.22 -14.53 11.92
C ALA A 41 -2.79 -13.06 12.07
N VAL A 42 -2.88 -12.50 13.28
CA VAL A 42 -2.46 -11.12 13.53
C VAL A 42 -0.94 -11.00 13.49
N GLN A 43 -0.22 -11.96 14.06
CA GLN A 43 1.24 -11.98 14.02
C GLN A 43 1.79 -12.09 12.60
N ASP A 44 1.17 -12.92 11.76
CA ASP A 44 1.52 -13.06 10.35
C ASP A 44 1.24 -11.76 9.57
N ALA A 45 0.07 -11.14 9.78
CA ALA A 45 -0.26 -9.85 9.17
C ALA A 45 0.72 -8.74 9.60
N ILE A 46 1.08 -8.68 10.89
CA ILE A 46 2.07 -7.73 11.43
C ILE A 46 3.44 -7.97 10.78
N PHE A 47 3.87 -9.22 10.64
CA PHE A 47 5.12 -9.56 9.98
C PHE A 47 5.15 -9.03 8.54
N TYR A 48 4.12 -9.29 7.72
CA TYR A 48 4.08 -8.79 6.34
C TYR A 48 3.95 -7.27 6.25
N ALA A 49 3.24 -6.63 7.17
CA ALA A 49 3.15 -5.17 7.24
C ALA A 49 4.53 -4.56 7.55
N LYS A 50 5.24 -5.11 8.55
CA LYS A 50 6.61 -4.70 8.90
C LYS A 50 7.56 -4.94 7.74
N LEU A 51 7.51 -6.10 7.09
CA LEU A 51 8.33 -6.43 5.94
C LEU A 51 8.08 -5.44 4.79
N THR A 52 6.81 -5.15 4.48
CA THR A 52 6.43 -4.17 3.44
C THR A 52 7.00 -2.78 3.72
N ARG A 53 7.03 -2.34 4.99
CA ARG A 53 7.61 -1.05 5.37
C ARG A 53 9.08 -0.91 4.96
N THR A 54 9.85 -1.99 4.98
CA THR A 54 11.27 -1.97 4.58
C THR A 54 11.47 -1.57 3.12
N SER A 55 10.48 -1.79 2.23
CA SER A 55 10.53 -1.34 0.83
C SER A 55 10.61 0.18 0.67
N ASN A 56 10.30 0.95 1.71
CA ASN A 56 10.48 2.41 1.72
C ASN A 56 11.91 2.83 2.04
N CYS A 57 12.72 1.95 2.63
CA CYS A 57 14.09 2.23 2.99
C CYS A 57 14.99 2.03 1.78
N ARG A 58 15.67 3.10 1.33
CA ARG A 58 16.60 3.04 0.19
C ARG A 58 17.71 1.99 0.34
N PRO A 59 18.30 1.74 1.53
CA PRO A 59 19.29 0.68 1.71
C PRO A 59 18.77 -0.74 1.42
N SER A 60 17.47 -0.97 1.63
CA SER A 60 16.79 -2.26 1.41
C SER A 60 16.76 -2.68 -0.06
N TYR A 61 17.14 -1.78 -0.97
CA TYR A 61 17.25 -2.05 -2.40
C TYR A 61 18.58 -2.71 -2.81
N ASP A 62 19.53 -2.83 -1.89
CA ASP A 62 20.76 -3.59 -2.15
C ASP A 62 20.93 -4.68 -1.08
N LYS A 63 20.59 -4.37 0.17
CA LYS A 63 20.76 -5.28 1.31
C LYS A 63 19.69 -5.02 2.38
N LEU A 64 19.21 -6.07 3.03
CA LEU A 64 18.40 -5.97 4.26
C LEU A 64 19.24 -5.59 5.49
N ASN A 65 20.09 -4.57 5.35
CA ASN A 65 21.09 -4.20 6.35
C ASN A 65 20.61 -3.10 7.33
N CYS A 66 19.38 -2.60 7.20
CA CYS A 66 18.84 -1.63 8.13
C CYS A 66 18.53 -2.30 9.49
N PRO A 67 18.68 -1.62 10.64
CA PRO A 67 18.42 -2.23 11.96
C PRO A 67 17.03 -2.87 12.06
N PHE A 68 16.02 -2.20 11.50
CA PHE A 68 14.65 -2.71 11.42
C PHE A 68 14.50 -3.92 10.48
N CYS A 69 15.28 -3.97 9.40
CA CYS A 69 15.26 -5.07 8.44
C CYS A 69 15.77 -6.36 9.08
N LYS A 70 16.85 -6.26 9.88
CA LYS A 70 17.43 -7.39 10.63
C LYS A 70 16.50 -7.90 11.74
N GLU A 71 15.68 -7.04 12.34
CA GLU A 71 14.67 -7.47 13.31
C GLU A 71 13.61 -8.36 12.65
N ILE A 72 13.18 -8.00 11.43
CA ILE A 72 12.06 -8.67 10.75
C ILE A 72 12.51 -9.94 10.04
N LEU A 73 13.61 -9.85 9.29
CA LEU A 73 14.11 -10.93 8.45
C LEU A 73 15.64 -11.04 8.61
N PRO A 74 16.12 -11.58 9.75
CA PRO A 74 17.53 -11.57 10.12
C PRO A 74 18.44 -12.34 9.16
N ASP A 75 17.93 -13.44 8.58
CA ASP A 75 18.62 -14.28 7.60
C ASP A 75 18.33 -13.86 6.14
N GLY A 76 17.51 -12.83 5.96
CA GLY A 76 17.04 -12.39 4.66
C GLY A 76 18.15 -11.75 3.83
N TYR A 77 18.26 -12.16 2.57
CA TYR A 77 19.09 -11.47 1.59
C TYR A 77 18.29 -11.08 0.35
N VAL A 78 18.67 -9.96 -0.26
CA VAL A 78 18.06 -9.44 -1.48
C VAL A 78 18.70 -10.14 -2.67
N VAL A 79 17.87 -10.70 -3.54
CA VAL A 79 18.30 -11.38 -4.77
C VAL A 79 18.32 -10.41 -5.94
N GLN A 80 17.25 -9.61 -6.08
CA GLN A 80 17.06 -8.73 -7.21
C GLN A 80 16.22 -7.53 -6.81
N THR A 81 16.53 -6.37 -7.36
CA THR A 81 15.73 -5.15 -7.17
C THR A 81 15.24 -4.60 -8.49
N TYR A 82 14.15 -3.84 -8.42
CA TYR A 82 13.51 -3.22 -9.57
C TYR A 82 13.00 -1.83 -9.18
N GLY A 83 13.00 -0.92 -10.14
CA GLY A 83 12.64 0.47 -9.85
C GLY A 83 12.69 1.46 -11.01
N ASN A 84 13.15 1.03 -12.18
CA ASN A 84 13.18 1.88 -13.38
C ASN A 84 11.81 1.94 -14.09
N ASN A 85 10.72 1.86 -13.32
CA ASN A 85 9.37 1.92 -13.89
C ASN A 85 8.93 3.40 -13.97
N PRO A 86 8.47 3.90 -15.13
CA PRO A 86 7.96 5.27 -15.28
C PRO A 86 6.75 5.57 -14.36
N LEU A 87 6.07 4.54 -13.86
CA LEU A 87 4.97 4.64 -12.90
C LEU A 87 5.44 4.77 -11.44
N GLY A 88 6.75 4.87 -11.19
CA GLY A 88 7.32 4.98 -9.85
C GLY A 88 7.20 3.70 -9.01
N ILE A 89 6.95 2.55 -9.66
CA ILE A 89 6.89 1.25 -9.01
C ILE A 89 8.31 0.76 -8.76
N THR A 90 8.59 0.48 -7.50
CA THR A 90 9.91 0.08 -7.00
C THR A 90 9.75 -1.13 -6.09
N GLY A 91 10.81 -1.90 -5.87
CA GLY A 91 10.72 -3.07 -5.02
C GLY A 91 11.92 -3.99 -5.10
N TYR A 92 11.81 -5.13 -4.42
CA TYR A 92 12.86 -6.12 -4.39
C TYR A 92 12.32 -7.53 -4.10
N ILE A 93 13.14 -8.52 -4.44
CA ILE A 93 12.92 -9.93 -4.14
C ILE A 93 13.92 -10.31 -3.04
N ALA A 94 13.42 -10.87 -1.95
CA ALA A 94 14.24 -11.38 -0.85
C ALA A 94 13.98 -12.86 -0.59
N VAL A 95 15.00 -13.56 -0.13
CA VAL A 95 14.93 -14.98 0.23
C VAL A 95 15.31 -15.13 1.70
N SER A 96 14.56 -15.96 2.41
CA SER A 96 14.92 -16.45 3.75
C SER A 96 14.97 -17.97 3.70
N GLU A 97 16.13 -18.51 4.01
CA GLU A 97 16.36 -19.96 4.04
C GLU A 97 15.74 -20.58 5.29
N GLN A 98 15.78 -19.87 6.42
CA GLN A 98 15.17 -20.35 7.67
C GLN A 98 13.66 -20.47 7.54
N LYS A 99 13.01 -19.48 6.91
CA LYS A 99 11.56 -19.50 6.63
C LYS A 99 11.18 -20.25 5.35
N LYS A 100 12.17 -20.74 4.58
CA LYS A 100 11.97 -21.41 3.28
C LYS A 100 11.04 -20.63 2.34
N SER A 101 11.23 -19.32 2.28
CA SER A 101 10.28 -18.40 1.66
C SER A 101 10.98 -17.41 0.74
N ILE A 102 10.30 -17.09 -0.37
CA ILE A 102 10.68 -16.03 -1.31
C ILE A 102 9.64 -14.91 -1.17
N TYR A 103 10.10 -13.71 -0.86
CA TYR A 103 9.28 -12.52 -0.67
C TYR A 103 9.45 -11.59 -1.86
N VAL A 104 8.33 -11.17 -2.46
CA VAL A 104 8.31 -10.17 -3.52
C VAL A 104 7.65 -8.91 -2.97
N LEU A 105 8.44 -7.84 -2.79
CA LEU A 105 7.96 -6.60 -2.21
C LEU A 105 7.74 -5.55 -3.29
N VAL A 106 6.49 -5.10 -3.43
CA VAL A 106 6.12 -4.02 -4.34
C VAL A 106 5.85 -2.75 -3.55
N ARG A 107 6.50 -1.66 -3.94
CA ARG A 107 6.23 -0.31 -3.48
C ARG A 107 5.70 0.54 -4.62
N GLY A 108 4.53 1.12 -4.42
CA GLY A 108 3.95 2.12 -5.32
C GLY A 108 4.52 3.53 -5.10
N ALA A 109 3.69 4.54 -5.31
CA ALA A 109 4.10 5.94 -5.18
C ALA A 109 4.65 6.26 -3.78
N SER A 110 5.79 6.96 -3.74
CA SER A 110 6.36 7.51 -2.50
C SER A 110 5.61 8.73 -1.98
N SER A 111 4.85 9.41 -2.84
CA SER A 111 3.96 10.53 -2.50
C SER A 111 2.51 10.07 -2.53
N PHE A 112 2.08 9.39 -1.46
CA PHE A 112 0.73 8.83 -1.34
C PHE A 112 -0.36 9.89 -1.52
N ARG A 113 -0.20 11.06 -0.88
CA ARG A 113 -1.17 12.16 -0.99
C ARG A 113 -1.37 12.61 -2.43
N ASN A 114 -0.30 12.79 -3.20
CA ASN A 114 -0.41 13.22 -4.59
C ASN A 114 -1.01 12.11 -5.47
N LYS A 115 -0.65 10.84 -5.25
CA LYS A 115 -1.24 9.74 -6.02
C LYS A 115 -2.74 9.58 -5.71
N ILE A 116 -3.14 9.79 -4.46
CA ILE A 116 -4.57 9.83 -4.08
C ILE A 116 -5.24 11.04 -4.74
N VAL A 117 -4.63 12.23 -4.71
CA VAL A 117 -5.27 13.48 -5.18
C VAL A 117 -5.30 13.66 -6.71
N PHE A 118 -4.36 13.07 -7.43
CA PHE A 118 -4.21 13.24 -8.87
C PHE A 118 -4.25 11.93 -9.66
N GLY A 119 -4.46 10.80 -8.98
CA GLY A 119 -4.71 9.52 -9.63
C GLY A 119 -5.94 9.61 -10.52
N LYS A 120 -5.83 9.03 -11.72
CA LYS A 120 -6.98 8.82 -12.61
C LYS A 120 -7.53 7.43 -12.36
N ASP A 121 -8.85 7.31 -12.36
CA ASP A 121 -9.54 6.03 -12.14
C ASP A 121 -9.95 5.40 -13.47
N GLU A 122 -8.99 5.31 -14.40
CA GLU A 122 -9.24 4.71 -15.71
C GLU A 122 -9.23 3.19 -15.62
N LEU A 123 -10.34 2.56 -16.01
CA LEU A 123 -10.47 1.10 -16.05
C LEU A 123 -10.13 0.57 -17.44
N VAL A 124 -9.06 -0.21 -17.54
CA VAL A 124 -8.68 -0.90 -18.79
C VAL A 124 -9.04 -2.39 -18.73
N PRO A 125 -9.34 -3.05 -19.87
CA PRO A 125 -9.53 -4.49 -19.91
C PRO A 125 -8.30 -5.25 -19.40
N HIS A 126 -8.51 -6.27 -18.57
CA HIS A 126 -7.43 -7.14 -18.12
C HIS A 126 -6.98 -8.03 -19.29
N PRO A 127 -5.67 -8.08 -19.62
CA PRO A 127 -5.19 -8.74 -20.83
C PRO A 127 -5.42 -10.27 -20.85
N PHE A 128 -5.54 -10.90 -19.68
CA PHE A 128 -5.62 -12.36 -19.55
C PHE A 128 -6.95 -12.88 -18.99
N ILE A 129 -7.82 -12.01 -18.48
CA ILE A 129 -9.05 -12.44 -17.80
C ILE A 129 -10.22 -11.79 -18.53
N PRO A 130 -10.98 -12.56 -19.34
CA PRO A 130 -12.08 -12.02 -20.13
C PRO A 130 -13.08 -11.29 -19.23
N ARG A 131 -13.48 -10.09 -19.65
CA ARG A 131 -14.44 -9.21 -18.95
C ARG A 131 -13.96 -8.62 -17.62
N ALA A 132 -12.77 -8.96 -17.13
CA ALA A 132 -12.17 -8.26 -15.99
C ALA A 132 -11.59 -6.91 -16.43
N ARG A 133 -11.59 -5.94 -15.53
CA ARG A 133 -10.98 -4.61 -15.74
C ARG A 133 -10.06 -4.29 -14.57
N ALA A 134 -8.97 -3.58 -14.86
CA ALA A 134 -7.99 -3.13 -13.88
C ALA A 134 -7.84 -1.60 -13.95
N GLN A 135 -7.52 -1.00 -12.82
CA GLN A 135 -7.22 0.43 -12.70
C GLN A 135 -5.71 0.65 -12.88
N ILE A 136 -5.33 1.68 -13.63
CA ILE A 136 -3.93 2.09 -13.87
C ILE A 136 -3.70 3.55 -13.49
#